data_AF-C7NBL8-F1
#
_entry.id   AF-C7NBL8-F1
#
_cell.length_a   1.000
_cell.length_b   1.000
_cell.length_c   1.000
_cell.angle_alpha   90.00
_cell.angle_beta   90.00
_cell.angle_gamma   90.00
#
_symmetry.space_group_name_H-M   'P 1'
#
loop_
_entity.id
_entity.type
_entity.pdbx_description
1 polymer ?
#
loop_
_entity_poly.entity_id
_entity_poly.type
_entity_poly.pdbx_seq_one_letter_code
_entity_poly.pdbx_strand_id
1 'polypeptide(L)'
;MSNGVLNKSNNLRKNISINSDDFYILSSFAKKVGISFSELVRKAALKYVEEQEKLDLSDFLRANYPFASDEEETELAEILKTLDLEEKGEELSLADIL
;
A
#
# COMPACT_ATOMS: atom_id res chain seq x y z
N MET A 1 -29.94 -3.56 -14.13
CA MET A 1 -29.60 -2.17 -14.49
C MET A 1 -28.10 -2.12 -14.68
N SER A 2 -27.61 -1.54 -15.78
CA SER A 2 -26.24 -1.68 -16.25
C SER A 2 -25.23 -1.08 -15.27
N ASN A 3 -24.35 -1.92 -14.72
CA ASN A 3 -23.09 -1.46 -14.15
C ASN A 3 -22.25 -0.90 -15.29
N GLY A 4 -22.31 0.42 -15.46
CA GLY A 4 -21.47 1.14 -16.40
C GLY A 4 -20.02 1.05 -15.94
N VAL A 5 -19.31 0.04 -16.44
CA VAL A 5 -17.85 0.04 -16.46
C VAL A 5 -17.43 1.19 -17.39
N LEU A 6 -17.33 2.39 -16.84
CA LEU A 6 -16.68 3.51 -17.50
C LEU A 6 -15.18 3.32 -17.37
N ASN A 7 -14.64 2.44 -18.20
CA ASN A 7 -13.21 2.39 -18.47
C ASN A 7 -12.86 3.63 -19.31
N LYS A 8 -12.76 4.79 -18.65
CA LYS A 8 -12.42 6.06 -19.25
C LYS A 8 -10.97 6.32 -18.91
N SER A 9 -10.08 6.34 -19.91
CA SER A 9 -8.68 6.76 -19.74
C SER A 9 -8.63 8.26 -19.36
N ASN A 10 -8.99 8.59 -18.12
CA ASN A 10 -9.18 9.94 -17.62
C ASN A 10 -7.89 10.47 -17.00
N ASN A 11 -6.85 10.66 -17.82
CA ASN A 11 -5.70 11.43 -17.38
C ASN A 11 -6.13 12.90 -17.20
N LEU A 12 -6.24 13.35 -15.95
CA LEU A 12 -6.58 14.73 -15.61
C LEU A 12 -5.30 15.56 -15.47
N ARG A 13 -5.20 16.65 -16.23
CA ARG A 13 -4.11 17.63 -16.06
C ARG A 13 -4.46 18.58 -14.92
N LYS A 14 -3.59 18.64 -13.92
CA LYS A 14 -3.67 19.59 -12.82
C LYS A 14 -2.38 20.40 -12.77
N ASN A 15 -2.51 21.70 -12.57
CA ASN A 15 -1.38 22.59 -12.35
C ASN A 15 -1.16 22.71 -10.84
N ILE A 16 0.10 22.75 -10.43
CA ILE A 16 0.50 22.93 -9.04
C ILE A 16 1.50 24.08 -8.97
N SER A 17 1.48 24.80 -7.84
CA SER A 17 2.53 25.76 -7.49
C SER A 17 3.55 25.05 -6.61
N ILE A 18 4.83 25.20 -6.93
CA ILE A 18 5.95 24.59 -6.20
C ILE A 18 7.11 25.59 -6.17
N ASN A 19 7.93 25.54 -5.12
CA ASN A 19 9.16 26.33 -5.06
C ASN A 19 10.11 25.92 -6.22
N SER A 20 10.86 26.89 -6.76
CA SER A 20 11.84 26.64 -7.81
C SER A 20 12.88 25.58 -7.43
N ASP A 21 13.38 25.62 -6.19
CA ASP A 21 14.44 24.75 -5.73
C ASP A 21 13.96 23.30 -5.67
N ASP A 22 12.77 23.08 -5.11
CA ASP A 22 12.11 21.77 -5.09
C ASP A 22 11.86 21.25 -6.50
N PHE A 23 11.40 22.11 -7.42
CA PHE A 23 11.21 21.74 -8.81
C PHE A 23 12.51 21.25 -9.45
N TYR A 24 13.64 21.92 -9.23
CA TYR A 24 14.93 21.52 -9.79
C TYR A 24 15.42 20.20 -9.20
N ILE A 25 15.27 19.98 -7.90
CA ILE A 25 15.63 18.73 -7.23
C ILE A 25 14.81 17.57 -7.84
N LEU A 26 13.48 17.70 -7.84
CA LEU A 26 12.57 16.67 -8.33
C LEU A 26 12.75 16.41 -9.84
N SER A 27 12.92 17.46 -10.64
CA SER A 27 13.14 17.33 -12.08
C SER A 27 14.48 16.68 -12.40
N SER A 28 15.53 17.00 -11.64
CA SER A 28 16.84 16.37 -11.82
C SER A 28 16.79 14.88 -11.46
N PHE A 29 16.08 14.53 -10.39
CA PHE A 29 15.85 13.15 -10.01
C PHE A 29 15.04 12.40 -11.09
N ALA A 30 13.91 12.96 -11.54
CA ALA A 30 13.06 12.36 -12.57
C ALA A 30 13.86 12.04 -13.85
N LYS A 31 14.71 12.98 -14.29
CA LYS A 31 15.62 12.78 -15.42
C LYS A 31 16.62 11.64 -15.18
N LYS A 32 17.26 11.60 -14.01
CA LYS A 32 18.24 10.55 -13.66
C LYS A 32 17.63 9.15 -13.71
N VAL A 33 16.38 9.01 -13.28
CA VAL A 33 15.67 7.71 -13.26
C VAL A 33 14.84 7.44 -14.52
N GLY A 34 14.90 8.33 -15.52
CA GLY A 34 14.26 8.13 -16.82
C GLY A 34 12.73 8.22 -16.82
N ILE A 35 12.13 8.94 -15.87
CA ILE A 35 10.67 9.12 -15.79
C ILE A 35 10.26 10.59 -15.97
N SER A 36 8.99 10.81 -16.29
CA SER A 36 8.44 12.16 -16.35
C SER A 36 8.24 12.76 -14.95
N PHE A 37 8.31 14.09 -14.84
CA PHE A 37 8.00 14.79 -13.58
C PHE A 37 6.61 14.43 -13.05
N SER A 38 5.60 14.39 -13.92
CA SER A 38 4.23 14.01 -13.54
C SER A 38 4.14 12.58 -13.01
N GLU A 39 4.95 11.66 -13.54
CA GLU A 39 5.01 10.29 -13.06
C GLU A 39 5.68 10.18 -11.69
N LEU A 40 6.77 10.94 -11.47
CA LEU A 40 7.40 11.05 -10.17
C LEU A 40 6.41 11.55 -9.11
N VAL A 41 5.75 12.67 -9.39
CA VAL A 41 4.77 13.29 -8.48
C VAL A 41 3.61 12.33 -8.21
N ARG A 42 3.09 11.66 -9.25
CA ARG A 42 2.00 10.68 -9.09
C ARG A 42 2.42 9.52 -8.18
N LYS A 43 3.58 8.91 -8.42
CA LYS A 43 4.09 7.78 -7.63
C LYS A 43 4.33 8.19 -6.17
N ALA A 44 4.95 9.34 -5.95
CA ALA A 44 5.22 9.85 -4.61
C ALA A 44 3.93 10.17 -3.84
N ALA A 45 2.96 10.83 -4.49
CA ALA A 45 1.68 11.16 -3.88
C ALA A 45 0.86 9.92 -3.52
N LEU A 46 0.79 8.91 -4.40
CA LEU A 46 0.11 7.65 -4.11
C LEU A 46 0.75 6.92 -2.93
N LYS A 47 2.08 6.80 -2.94
CA LYS A 47 2.82 6.17 -1.84
C LYS A 47 2.58 6.88 -0.50
N TYR A 48 2.57 8.21 -0.50
CA TYR A 48 2.27 8.98 0.70
C TYR A 48 0.86 8.67 1.24
N VAL A 49 -0.16 8.64 0.37
CA VAL A 49 -1.53 8.31 0.78
C VAL A 49 -1.60 6.89 1.35
N GLU A 50 -1.02 5.90 0.68
CA GLU A 50 -0.99 4.51 1.16
C GLU A 50 -0.31 4.39 2.53
N GLU A 51 0.77 5.12 2.77
CA GLU A 51 1.46 5.16 4.06
C GLU A 51 0.58 5.79 5.15
N GLN A 52 -0.15 6.87 4.84
CA GLN A 52 -1.06 7.51 5.80
C GLN A 52 -2.27 6.62 6.12
N GLU A 53 -2.88 5.96 5.14
CA GLU A 53 -4.01 5.05 5.37
C GLU A 53 -3.59 3.83 6.19
N LYS A 54 -2.37 3.31 5.98
CA LYS A 54 -1.82 2.22 6.80
C LYS A 54 -1.52 2.67 8.23
N LEU A 55 -1.03 3.90 8.41
CA LEU A 55 -0.84 4.48 9.75
C LEU A 55 -2.18 4.59 10.47
N ASP A 56 -3.22 5.10 9.80
CA ASP A 56 -4.58 5.19 10.36
C ASP A 56 -5.13 3.82 10.79
N LEU A 57 -4.97 2.78 9.95
CA LEU A 57 -5.33 1.41 10.33
C LEU A 57 -4.50 0.88 11.50
N SER A 58 -3.18 1.10 11.51
CA SER A 58 -2.30 0.68 12.60
C SER A 58 -2.68 1.35 13.92
N ASP A 59 -2.96 2.65 13.89
CA ASP A 59 -3.36 3.42 15.06
C ASP A 59 -4.76 2.98 15.54
N PHE A 60 -5.69 2.73 14.62
CA PHE A 60 -6.98 2.12 14.94
C PHE A 60 -6.82 0.76 15.63
N LEU A 61 -5.98 -0.12 15.11
CA LEU A 61 -5.74 -1.44 15.70
C LEU A 61 -5.16 -1.33 17.10
N ARG A 62 -4.14 -0.47 17.30
CA ARG A 62 -3.53 -0.24 18.61
C ARG A 62 -4.49 0.36 19.64
N ALA A 63 -5.43 1.20 19.19
CA ALA A 63 -6.39 1.85 20.06
C ALA A 63 -7.56 0.94 20.46
N ASN A 64 -7.96 0.01 19.59
CA ASN A 64 -9.18 -0.79 19.76
C ASN A 64 -8.91 -2.26 20.09
N TYR A 65 -7.70 -2.75 19.84
CA TYR A 65 -7.31 -4.12 20.11
C TYR A 65 -6.08 -4.13 21.01
N PRO A 66 -6.17 -4.75 22.20
CA PRO A 66 -4.99 -4.98 23.01
C PRO A 66 -4.02 -5.90 22.26
N PHE A 67 -2.73 -5.82 22.60
CA PHE A 67 -1.77 -6.81 22.14
C PHE A 67 -2.21 -8.21 22.57
N ALA A 68 -1.81 -9.21 21.78
CA ALA A 68 -2.02 -10.60 22.12
C ALA A 68 -1.42 -10.89 23.51
N SER A 69 -2.05 -11.79 24.26
CA SER A 69 -1.48 -12.21 25.55
C SER A 69 -0.15 -12.94 25.34
N ASP A 70 0.68 -13.02 26.38
CA ASP A 70 1.93 -13.78 26.34
C ASP A 70 1.71 -15.25 25.93
N GLU A 71 0.55 -15.80 26.30
CA GLU A 71 0.13 -17.17 25.95
C GLU A 71 -0.20 -17.29 24.45
N GLU A 72 -0.97 -16.34 23.90
CA GLU A 72 -1.30 -16.28 22.47
C GLU A 72 -0.05 -16.02 21.62
N GLU A 73 0.85 -15.14 22.06
CA GLU A 73 2.12 -14.89 21.38
C GLU A 73 3.02 -16.14 21.37
N THR A 74 3.03 -16.90 22.47
CA THR A 74 3.79 -18.15 22.56
C THR A 74 3.23 -19.21 21.62
N GLU A 75 1.90 -19.37 21.54
CA GLU A 75 1.24 -20.30 20.63
C GLU A 75 1.57 -19.96 19.16
N LEU A 76 1.48 -18.69 18.78
CA LEU A 76 1.85 -18.21 17.44
C LEU A 76 3.33 -18.49 17.13
N ALA A 77 4.23 -18.28 18.09
CA ALA A 77 5.65 -18.56 17.93
C ALA A 77 5.96 -20.06 17.78
N GLU A 78 5.15 -20.94 18.37
CA GLU A 78 5.26 -22.39 18.16
C GLU A 78 4.76 -22.81 16.78
N ILE A 79 3.61 -22.29 16.33
CA ILE A 79 3.06 -22.54 14.99
C ILE A 79 4.07 -22.14 13.90
N LEU A 80 4.70 -20.96 14.05
CA LEU A 80 5.72 -20.46 13.11
C LEU A 80 6.96 -21.36 12.99
N LYS A 81 7.32 -22.12 14.02
CA LYS A 81 8.44 -23.08 13.95
C LYS A 81 8.10 -24.31 13.10
N THR A 82 6.82 -24.62 12.96
CA THR A 82 6.33 -25.80 12.23
C THR A 82 5.89 -25.50 10.80
N LEU A 83 5.75 -24.23 10.44
CA LEU A 83 5.38 -23.79 9.11
C LEU A 83 6.59 -23.86 8.16
N ASP A 84 6.43 -24.62 7.07
CA ASP A 84 7.36 -24.56 5.94
C ASP A 84 6.99 -23.36 5.04
N LEU A 85 7.75 -22.28 5.18
CA LEU A 85 7.51 -21.04 4.42
C LEU A 85 7.90 -21.16 2.94
N GLU A 86 8.55 -22.25 2.52
CA GLU A 86 8.85 -22.54 1.11
C GLU A 86 7.78 -23.41 0.45
N GLU A 87 6.84 -23.98 1.23
CA GLU A 87 5.73 -24.75 0.70
C GLU A 87 4.76 -23.83 -0.07
N LYS A 88 4.44 -24.20 -1.32
CA LYS A 88 3.45 -23.46 -2.11
C LYS A 88 2.06 -23.78 -1.58
N GLY A 89 1.50 -22.87 -0.78
CA GLY A 89 0.11 -22.95 -0.36
C GLY A 89 -0.86 -22.97 -1.56
N GLU A 90 -2.01 -23.61 -1.37
CA GLU A 90 -3.14 -23.57 -2.30
C GLU A 90 -4.18 -22.54 -1.85
N GLU A 91 -4.77 -21.84 -2.81
CA GLU A 91 -5.84 -20.87 -2.55
C GLU A 91 -7.15 -21.61 -2.27
N LEU A 92 -7.67 -21.48 -1.05
CA LEU A 92 -8.97 -22.04 -0.67
C LEU A 92 -10.08 -21.07 -1.05
N SER A 93 -11.15 -21.59 -1.64
CA SER A 93 -12.39 -20.86 -1.87
C SER A 93 -13.29 -20.89 -0.64
N LEU A 94 -14.25 -19.98 -0.57
CA LEU A 94 -15.25 -19.98 0.51
C LEU A 94 -16.07 -21.28 0.57
N ALA A 95 -16.22 -21.97 -0.56
CA ALA A 95 -16.92 -23.26 -0.62
C ALA A 95 -16.09 -24.41 -0.02
N ASP A 96 -14.79 -24.22 0.19
CA ASP A 96 -13.92 -25.22 0.81
C ASP A 96 -13.91 -25.11 2.34
N ILE A 97 -14.47 -24.04 2.90
CA ILE A 97 -14.46 -23.71 4.33
C ILE A 97 -15.87 -23.80 4.96
N LEU A 98 -16.93 -23.75 4.13
CA LEU A 98 -18.35 -23.78 4.53
C LEU A 98 -19.06 -25.06 4.06
#